data_AF-A0A0Q9UA48-F1
#
_entry.id   AF-A0A0Q9UA48-F1
#
_cell.length_a   1.000
_cell.length_b   1.000
_cell.length_c   1.000
_cell.angle_alpha   90.00
_cell.angle_beta   90.00
_cell.angle_gamma   90.00
#
_symmetry.space_group_name_H-M   'P 1'
#
loop_
_entity.id
_entity.type
_entity.pdbx_description
1 polymer ?
#
loop_
_entity_poly.entity_id
_entity_poly.type
_entity_poly.pdbx_seq_one_letter_code
_entity_poly.pdbx_strand_id
1 'polypeptide(L)'
;MTDAPHVCFDRILPKDLMRPHRRERGPDGADRAISPIGKAWMNGTTLTVRFLEGTPAQQTKAREQAAWWQAACNISFDFGNHPNADLRVSFDPTDGAWSYVGTDNKGIPSNEATMNLGFLDGGTAGHEFGHAIGLAHEHSNPEGGIQWNEPVVIAALAGPPNRWDEAKVRHNVFMKYAVDQIKGTQFDPDSIMLYAFPATWTLNGVATHANDDLSSLDKAFVAGAAMYPKGAPVVTDAATLTVDGPKVEGSIGAAGEEDLYAFDVASDGLYEVTTRGSTDVYLSLFGPNSDTDLVGEDDDSGYGVNARVRAGLTPGRYVAQVRHYRPSGTGAYSIRVRRR
;
A
#
# COMPACT_ATOMS: atom_id res chain seq x y z
N MET A 1 -0.56 -13.03 36.31
CA MET A 1 -0.02 -12.54 35.03
C MET A 1 -1.17 -11.81 34.39
N THR A 2 -1.02 -10.51 34.10
CA THR A 2 -1.96 -9.80 33.24
C THR A 2 -1.87 -10.41 31.85
N ASP A 3 -3.00 -10.69 31.22
CA ASP A 3 -3.02 -11.21 29.84
C ASP A 3 -2.25 -10.26 28.91
N ALA A 4 -1.61 -10.82 27.88
CA ALA A 4 -0.93 -10.02 26.88
C ALA A 4 -1.95 -9.11 26.15
N PRO A 5 -1.53 -7.92 25.68
CA PRO A 5 -2.41 -7.07 24.87
C PRO A 5 -2.88 -7.81 23.61
N HIS A 6 -4.04 -7.44 23.09
CA HIS A 6 -4.40 -7.77 21.72
C HIS A 6 -3.40 -7.09 20.79
N VAL A 7 -2.83 -7.86 19.87
CA VAL A 7 -1.88 -7.35 18.88
C VAL A 7 -2.46 -7.62 17.50
N CYS A 8 -2.62 -6.57 16.70
CA CYS A 8 -2.98 -6.69 15.29
C CYS A 8 -1.90 -7.46 14.52
N PHE A 9 -2.07 -7.73 13.24
CA PHE A 9 -0.97 -8.18 12.37
C PHE A 9 -1.27 -7.84 10.92
N ASP A 10 -0.24 -7.65 10.09
CA ASP A 10 -0.44 -7.57 8.65
C ASP A 10 -0.41 -8.98 8.03
N ARG A 11 -1.21 -9.18 6.98
CA ARG A 11 -1.08 -10.36 6.13
C ARG A 11 -0.30 -9.96 4.88
N ILE A 12 0.90 -10.51 4.74
CA ILE A 12 1.73 -10.31 3.54
C ILE A 12 1.67 -11.58 2.69
N LEU A 13 1.59 -11.42 1.36
CA LEU A 13 1.53 -12.56 0.45
C LEU A 13 2.85 -13.38 0.49
N PRO A 14 2.81 -14.71 0.35
CA PRO A 14 4.02 -15.54 0.41
C PRO A 14 5.13 -15.15 -0.57
N LYS A 15 4.78 -14.56 -1.73
CA LYS A 15 5.74 -14.03 -2.71
C LYS A 15 6.58 -12.86 -2.17
N ASP A 16 6.04 -12.11 -1.22
CA ASP A 16 6.67 -10.95 -0.61
C ASP A 16 7.50 -11.33 0.62
N LEU A 17 7.32 -12.54 1.17
CA LEU A 17 8.21 -13.14 2.17
C LEU A 17 9.61 -13.47 1.62
N MET A 18 9.77 -13.48 0.28
CA MET A 18 10.95 -13.99 -0.42
C MET A 18 11.78 -12.91 -1.12
N ARG A 19 11.53 -11.61 -0.90
CA ARG A 19 12.42 -10.55 -1.41
C ARG A 19 13.71 -10.49 -0.57
N PRO A 20 14.88 -10.86 -1.13
CA PRO A 20 16.13 -10.92 -0.36
C PRO A 20 16.51 -9.55 0.19
N HIS A 21 16.95 -9.52 1.43
CA HIS A 21 17.47 -8.32 2.08
C HIS A 21 18.80 -7.94 1.42
N ARG A 22 18.84 -6.87 0.63
CA ARG A 22 20.10 -6.22 0.26
C ARG A 22 20.29 -5.01 1.16
N ARG A 23 21.13 -5.15 2.18
CA ARG A 23 21.58 -3.99 2.98
C ARG A 23 22.50 -3.14 2.12
N GLU A 24 21.99 -2.07 1.52
CA GLU A 24 22.82 -0.95 1.08
C GLU A 24 22.60 0.23 2.03
N ARG A 25 23.70 0.77 2.56
CA ARG A 25 23.70 2.01 3.35
C ARG A 25 23.52 3.17 2.37
N GLY A 26 22.40 3.89 2.47
CA GLY A 26 22.22 5.15 1.77
C GLY A 26 23.16 6.25 2.32
N PRO A 27 23.50 7.29 1.53
CA PRO A 27 24.50 8.30 1.90
C PRO A 27 24.06 9.27 3.01
N ASP A 28 22.75 9.36 3.32
CA ASP A 28 22.21 10.54 4.03
C ASP A 28 21.39 10.23 5.31
N GLY A 29 21.52 9.05 5.91
CA GLY A 29 21.05 8.70 7.27
C GLY A 29 19.82 9.46 7.80
N ALA A 30 18.63 9.19 7.26
CA ALA A 30 17.38 9.81 7.71
C ALA A 30 16.23 8.79 7.81
N ASP A 31 15.65 8.73 9.02
CA ASP A 31 14.77 7.73 9.65
C ASP A 31 13.28 7.83 9.25
N ARG A 32 12.51 6.71 9.17
CA ARG A 32 11.33 6.58 8.26
C ARG A 32 10.10 5.65 8.61
N ALA A 33 8.85 6.17 8.73
CA ALA A 33 7.53 5.52 8.74
C ALA A 33 7.27 4.81 7.42
N ILE A 34 6.50 3.72 7.33
CA ILE A 34 6.77 2.77 6.24
C ILE A 34 5.59 2.57 5.30
N SER A 35 5.81 2.76 4.00
CA SER A 35 5.03 2.09 2.94
C SER A 35 5.94 1.25 2.06
N PRO A 36 5.68 -0.07 1.88
CA PRO A 36 6.48 -0.89 0.98
C PRO A 36 6.32 -0.44 -0.48
N ILE A 37 7.44 -0.29 -1.19
CA ILE A 37 7.44 0.14 -2.59
C ILE A 37 6.60 -0.82 -3.45
N GLY A 38 5.71 -0.25 -4.26
CA GLY A 38 4.84 -1.00 -5.18
C GLY A 38 3.54 -1.51 -4.55
N LYS A 39 3.27 -1.18 -3.28
CA LYS A 39 2.01 -1.52 -2.60
C LYS A 39 1.00 -0.37 -2.57
N ALA A 40 1.43 0.85 -2.85
CA ALA A 40 0.52 2.00 -2.90
C ALA A 40 -0.48 1.87 -4.06
N TRP A 41 -1.69 2.38 -3.84
CA TRP A 41 -2.70 2.54 -4.88
C TRP A 41 -2.34 3.70 -5.81
N MET A 42 -3.08 3.85 -6.91
CA MET A 42 -2.98 5.07 -7.71
C MET A 42 -3.53 6.26 -6.92
N ASN A 43 -2.88 7.42 -7.04
CA ASN A 43 -3.34 8.63 -6.36
C ASN A 43 -4.75 9.04 -6.86
N GLY A 44 -5.64 9.41 -5.94
CA GLY A 44 -7.03 9.77 -6.25
C GLY A 44 -8.00 8.60 -6.35
N THR A 45 -7.53 7.36 -6.20
CA THR A 45 -8.38 6.17 -6.29
C THR A 45 -9.48 6.19 -5.23
N THR A 46 -10.67 5.75 -5.66
CA THR A 46 -11.78 5.40 -4.75
C THR A 46 -11.82 3.89 -4.58
N LEU A 47 -11.43 3.42 -3.41
CA LEU A 47 -11.44 2.00 -3.06
C LEU A 47 -12.86 1.58 -2.67
N THR A 48 -13.38 0.57 -3.35
CA THR A 48 -14.66 -0.04 -3.01
C THR A 48 -14.51 -0.95 -1.80
N VAL A 49 -15.38 -0.78 -0.81
CA VAL A 49 -15.33 -1.50 0.46
C VAL A 49 -16.64 -2.22 0.70
N ARG A 50 -16.55 -3.51 1.00
CA ARG A 50 -17.71 -4.34 1.37
C ARG A 50 -17.49 -4.97 2.74
N PHE A 51 -18.49 -4.83 3.61
CA PHE A 51 -18.57 -5.64 4.83
C PHE A 51 -19.16 -7.02 4.49
N LEU A 52 -18.46 -8.07 4.88
CA LEU A 52 -18.92 -9.45 4.71
C LEU A 52 -19.96 -9.81 5.78
N GLU A 53 -19.78 -9.27 6.99
CA GLU A 53 -20.73 -9.35 8.11
C GLU A 53 -20.55 -8.15 9.07
N GLY A 54 -20.83 -8.34 10.37
CA GLY A 54 -20.65 -7.32 11.41
C GLY A 54 -21.94 -6.59 11.78
N THR A 55 -22.00 -6.17 13.04
CA THR A 55 -23.10 -5.36 13.57
C THR A 55 -23.07 -3.94 13.02
N PRO A 56 -24.19 -3.21 13.02
CA PRO A 56 -24.22 -1.81 12.61
C PRO A 56 -23.20 -0.93 13.35
N ALA A 57 -22.97 -1.19 14.63
CA ALA A 57 -21.99 -0.46 15.44
C ALA A 57 -20.55 -0.72 14.96
N GLN A 58 -20.19 -1.98 14.72
CA GLN A 58 -18.88 -2.36 14.18
C GLN A 58 -18.61 -1.70 12.83
N GLN A 59 -19.57 -1.77 11.90
CA GLN A 59 -19.43 -1.16 10.58
C GLN A 59 -19.39 0.37 10.65
N THR A 60 -20.11 1.00 11.60
CA THR A 60 -20.07 2.46 11.79
C THR A 60 -18.68 2.89 12.24
N LYS A 61 -18.08 2.19 13.21
CA LYS A 61 -16.73 2.47 13.70
C LYS A 61 -15.67 2.31 12.62
N ALA A 62 -15.78 1.25 11.81
CA ALA A 62 -14.88 1.04 10.67
C ALA A 62 -14.95 2.19 9.66
N ARG A 63 -16.15 2.65 9.29
CA ARG A 63 -16.33 3.81 8.39
C ARG A 63 -15.75 5.09 8.98
N GLU A 64 -15.98 5.34 10.26
CA GLU A 64 -15.48 6.52 10.96
C GLU A 64 -13.95 6.60 10.92
N GLN A 65 -13.25 5.51 11.25
CA GLN A 65 -11.78 5.51 11.27
C GLN A 65 -11.15 5.44 9.88
N ALA A 66 -11.80 4.78 8.90
CA ALA A 66 -11.38 4.86 7.50
C ALA A 66 -11.42 6.31 6.98
N ALA A 67 -12.42 7.10 7.40
CA ALA A 67 -12.54 8.50 7.00
C ALA A 67 -11.39 9.38 7.50
N TRP A 68 -10.64 8.98 8.54
CA TRP A 68 -9.44 9.69 8.98
C TRP A 68 -8.39 9.76 7.88
N TRP A 69 -8.18 8.66 7.16
CA TRP A 69 -7.26 8.60 6.02
C TRP A 69 -7.75 9.41 4.83
N GLN A 70 -9.06 9.38 4.52
CA GLN A 70 -9.64 10.22 3.46
C GLN A 70 -9.49 11.72 3.76
N ALA A 71 -9.58 12.10 5.04
CA ALA A 71 -9.34 13.47 5.46
C ALA A 71 -7.87 13.89 5.27
N ALA A 72 -6.92 12.96 5.48
CA ALA A 72 -5.49 13.22 5.39
C ALA A 72 -4.97 13.24 3.94
N CYS A 73 -5.44 12.32 3.08
CA CYS A 73 -4.80 12.05 1.79
C CYS A 73 -5.82 11.90 0.64
N ASN A 74 -5.32 11.68 -0.57
CA ASN A 74 -6.15 11.60 -1.78
C ASN A 74 -6.60 10.17 -2.11
N ILE A 75 -7.08 9.44 -1.10
CA ILE A 75 -7.77 8.15 -1.27
C ILE A 75 -9.18 8.32 -0.73
N SER A 76 -10.15 7.70 -1.41
CA SER A 76 -11.54 7.65 -0.96
C SER A 76 -12.00 6.21 -0.73
N PHE A 77 -12.99 6.02 0.14
CA PHE A 77 -13.63 4.73 0.37
C PHE A 77 -15.10 4.79 -0.01
N ASP A 78 -15.52 3.92 -0.94
CA ASP A 78 -16.93 3.73 -1.30
C ASP A 78 -17.47 2.49 -0.58
N PHE A 79 -18.20 2.70 0.51
CA PHE A 79 -18.77 1.62 1.30
C PHE A 79 -20.12 1.18 0.73
N GLY A 80 -20.19 -0.05 0.23
CA GLY A 80 -21.38 -0.58 -0.39
C GLY A 80 -21.38 -2.10 -0.54
N ASN A 81 -22.37 -2.62 -1.25
CA ASN A 81 -22.46 -4.04 -1.56
C ASN A 81 -21.79 -4.36 -2.90
N HIS A 82 -20.50 -4.03 -3.04
CA HIS A 82 -19.73 -4.27 -4.26
C HIS A 82 -19.31 -5.74 -4.34
N PRO A 83 -19.78 -6.53 -5.32
CA PRO A 83 -19.44 -7.96 -5.41
C PRO A 83 -17.95 -8.22 -5.52
N ASN A 84 -17.23 -7.31 -6.19
CA ASN A 84 -15.78 -7.35 -6.40
C ASN A 84 -15.08 -6.20 -5.65
N ALA A 85 -15.52 -5.91 -4.42
CA ALA A 85 -14.91 -4.85 -3.60
C ALA A 85 -13.39 -5.03 -3.48
N ASP A 86 -12.65 -3.93 -3.59
CA ASP A 86 -11.20 -3.88 -3.36
C ASP A 86 -10.86 -4.36 -1.95
N LEU A 87 -11.61 -3.86 -0.97
CA LEU A 87 -11.46 -4.19 0.44
C LEU A 87 -12.69 -4.96 0.94
N ARG A 88 -12.47 -6.14 1.53
CA ARG A 88 -13.53 -7.02 2.04
C ARG A 88 -13.31 -7.25 3.52
N VAL A 89 -14.14 -6.61 4.34
CA VAL A 89 -13.94 -6.50 5.79
C VAL A 89 -14.82 -7.51 6.52
N SER A 90 -14.18 -8.39 7.29
CA SER A 90 -14.82 -9.30 8.24
C SER A 90 -14.67 -8.83 9.69
N PHE A 91 -15.41 -9.43 10.61
CA PHE A 91 -15.41 -9.13 12.05
C PHE A 91 -15.37 -10.39 12.92
N ASP A 92 -14.63 -11.42 12.49
CA ASP A 92 -14.47 -12.65 13.24
C ASP A 92 -13.60 -12.41 14.48
N PRO A 93 -14.16 -12.48 15.71
CA PRO A 93 -13.39 -12.23 16.93
C PRO A 93 -12.32 -13.28 17.22
N THR A 94 -12.34 -14.41 16.51
CA THR A 94 -11.37 -15.50 16.66
C THR A 94 -10.20 -15.40 15.70
N ASP A 95 -10.24 -14.49 14.71
CA ASP A 95 -9.21 -14.32 13.68
C ASP A 95 -8.36 -13.04 13.86
N GLY A 96 -8.45 -12.39 15.04
CA GLY A 96 -7.67 -11.20 15.40
C GLY A 96 -8.01 -9.96 14.56
N ALA A 97 -7.16 -8.94 14.56
CA ALA A 97 -7.30 -7.77 13.67
C ALA A 97 -6.13 -7.75 12.67
N TRP A 98 -6.44 -7.63 11.38
CA TRP A 98 -5.44 -7.67 10.31
C TRP A 98 -5.95 -7.10 9.00
N SER A 99 -5.02 -6.72 8.12
CA SER A 99 -5.28 -6.37 6.72
C SER A 99 -4.13 -6.80 5.80
N TYR A 100 -4.43 -7.04 4.52
CA TYR A 100 -3.39 -7.08 3.49
C TYR A 100 -2.90 -5.67 3.16
N VAL A 101 -1.63 -5.56 2.77
CA VAL A 101 -0.99 -4.27 2.55
C VAL A 101 -1.27 -3.74 1.13
N GLY A 102 -2.02 -2.66 1.03
CA GLY A 102 -2.18 -1.90 -0.21
C GLY A 102 -2.74 -2.74 -1.38
N THR A 103 -2.10 -2.67 -2.54
CA THR A 103 -2.52 -3.39 -3.75
C THR A 103 -2.49 -4.92 -3.64
N ASP A 104 -1.91 -5.51 -2.58
CA ASP A 104 -1.99 -6.96 -2.33
C ASP A 104 -3.43 -7.47 -2.16
N ASN A 105 -4.34 -6.59 -1.72
CA ASN A 105 -5.77 -6.87 -1.63
C ASN A 105 -6.37 -7.37 -2.96
N LYS A 106 -5.80 -6.96 -4.12
CA LYS A 106 -6.25 -7.38 -5.45
C LYS A 106 -5.93 -8.83 -5.80
N GLY A 107 -4.91 -9.41 -5.16
CA GLY A 107 -4.54 -10.81 -5.38
C GLY A 107 -5.43 -11.80 -4.63
N ILE A 108 -6.30 -11.31 -3.75
CA ILE A 108 -7.11 -12.16 -2.87
C ILE A 108 -8.42 -12.55 -3.56
N PRO A 109 -8.83 -13.83 -3.53
CA PRO A 109 -10.11 -14.27 -4.08
C PRO A 109 -11.30 -13.45 -3.58
N SER A 110 -12.28 -13.21 -4.45
CA SER A 110 -13.43 -12.33 -4.17
C SER A 110 -14.37 -12.84 -3.07
N ASN A 111 -14.29 -14.13 -2.73
CA ASN A 111 -15.04 -14.77 -1.65
C ASN A 111 -14.29 -14.79 -0.31
N GLU A 112 -13.08 -14.25 -0.24
CA GLU A 112 -12.25 -14.21 0.97
C GLU A 112 -12.13 -12.78 1.50
N ALA A 113 -12.03 -12.63 2.83
CA ALA A 113 -11.76 -11.35 3.46
C ALA A 113 -10.36 -10.84 3.10
N THR A 114 -10.22 -9.53 2.99
CA THR A 114 -8.91 -8.85 2.86
C THR A 114 -8.52 -8.04 4.08
N MET A 115 -9.45 -7.92 5.03
CA MET A 115 -9.26 -7.31 6.33
C MET A 115 -10.19 -8.01 7.32
N ASN A 116 -9.73 -8.24 8.55
CA ASN A 116 -10.57 -8.64 9.66
C ASN A 116 -10.42 -7.65 10.80
N LEU A 117 -11.54 -7.26 11.40
CA LEU A 117 -11.60 -6.40 12.58
C LEU A 117 -12.20 -7.20 13.74
N GLY A 118 -11.46 -8.22 14.22
CA GLY A 118 -11.92 -9.11 15.29
C GLY A 118 -12.10 -8.42 16.65
N PHE A 119 -11.47 -7.26 16.83
CA PHE A 119 -11.74 -6.30 17.91
C PHE A 119 -11.65 -4.87 17.35
N LEU A 120 -12.26 -3.92 18.07
CA LEU A 120 -12.38 -2.50 17.64
C LEU A 120 -12.00 -1.54 18.77
N ASP A 121 -11.11 -1.99 19.66
CA ASP A 121 -10.61 -1.16 20.75
C ASP A 121 -9.79 0.01 20.18
N GLY A 122 -10.01 1.22 20.69
CA GLY A 122 -9.19 2.37 20.34
C GLY A 122 -9.14 2.69 18.84
N GLY A 123 -7.91 2.85 18.32
CA GLY A 123 -7.58 3.13 16.92
C GLY A 123 -7.51 1.93 15.95
N THR A 124 -7.94 0.74 16.37
CA THR A 124 -7.71 -0.52 15.62
C THR A 124 -8.16 -0.48 14.15
N ALA A 125 -9.37 0.01 13.84
CA ALA A 125 -9.81 0.06 12.45
C ALA A 125 -8.99 1.07 11.64
N GLY A 126 -8.63 2.21 12.23
CA GLY A 126 -7.72 3.19 11.62
C GLY A 126 -6.37 2.57 11.24
N HIS A 127 -5.81 1.76 12.13
CA HIS A 127 -4.58 0.99 11.88
C HIS A 127 -4.74 0.05 10.66
N GLU A 128 -5.77 -0.80 10.66
CA GLU A 128 -5.98 -1.75 9.55
C GLU A 128 -6.27 -1.06 8.21
N PHE A 129 -7.01 0.05 8.22
CA PHE A 129 -7.18 0.86 7.01
C PHE A 129 -5.87 1.53 6.56
N GLY A 130 -4.94 1.78 7.49
CA GLY A 130 -3.57 2.21 7.18
C GLY A 130 -2.84 1.14 6.36
N HIS A 131 -2.90 -0.13 6.79
CA HIS A 131 -2.41 -1.25 5.99
C HIS A 131 -3.10 -1.35 4.64
N ALA A 132 -4.43 -1.24 4.60
CA ALA A 132 -5.18 -1.34 3.36
C ALA A 132 -4.80 -0.25 2.33
N ILE A 133 -4.32 0.92 2.76
CA ILE A 133 -3.78 1.96 1.87
C ILE A 133 -2.26 1.86 1.66
N GLY A 134 -1.61 0.79 2.12
CA GLY A 134 -0.23 0.46 1.81
C GLY A 134 0.79 0.87 2.87
N LEU A 135 0.38 1.20 4.10
CA LEU A 135 1.30 1.40 5.22
C LEU A 135 1.73 0.07 5.84
N ALA A 136 2.93 0.02 6.40
CA ALA A 136 3.40 -1.06 7.25
C ALA A 136 3.61 -0.57 8.67
N HIS A 137 3.99 -1.49 9.56
CA HIS A 137 4.22 -1.17 10.96
C HIS A 137 5.35 -0.18 11.21
N GLU A 138 5.11 0.77 12.13
CA GLU A 138 6.11 1.77 12.51
C GLU A 138 7.31 1.15 13.24
N HIS A 139 7.11 0.09 14.03
CA HIS A 139 8.21 -0.62 14.70
C HIS A 139 9.11 -1.41 13.74
N SER A 140 8.68 -1.60 12.49
CA SER A 140 9.50 -2.18 11.43
C SER A 140 10.44 -1.15 10.79
N ASN A 141 10.45 0.09 11.27
CA ASN A 141 11.36 1.15 10.84
C ASN A 141 12.81 0.69 11.09
N PRO A 142 13.69 0.71 10.06
CA PRO A 142 15.08 0.28 10.22
C PRO A 142 15.85 1.11 11.26
N GLU A 143 15.37 2.33 11.51
CA GLU A 143 15.99 3.37 12.28
C GLU A 143 15.13 3.70 13.53
N GLY A 144 15.77 3.90 14.70
CA GLY A 144 15.05 4.11 15.98
C GLY A 144 14.55 2.83 16.70
N GLY A 145 14.99 1.65 16.25
CA GLY A 145 14.40 0.37 16.63
C GLY A 145 14.28 0.04 18.12
N ILE A 146 13.16 -0.60 18.46
CA ILE A 146 12.89 -1.21 19.77
C ILE A 146 13.97 -2.27 20.08
N GLN A 147 14.52 -2.22 21.30
CA GLN A 147 15.48 -3.21 21.79
C GLN A 147 14.72 -4.41 22.34
N TRP A 148 14.34 -5.32 21.47
CA TRP A 148 13.51 -6.47 21.83
C TRP A 148 14.19 -7.43 22.81
N ASN A 149 13.45 -7.83 23.84
CA ASN A 149 13.71 -9.06 24.57
C ASN A 149 12.98 -10.21 23.84
N GLU A 150 13.53 -10.68 22.73
CA GLU A 150 12.87 -11.64 21.83
C GLU A 150 12.29 -12.87 22.55
N PRO A 151 12.99 -13.53 23.50
CA PRO A 151 12.42 -14.68 24.22
C PRO A 151 11.15 -14.34 25.00
N VAL A 152 11.08 -13.15 25.63
CA VAL A 152 9.90 -12.70 26.37
C VAL A 152 8.75 -12.42 25.43
N VAL A 153 9.01 -11.76 24.30
CA VAL A 153 7.99 -11.42 23.29
C VAL A 153 7.41 -12.69 22.66
N ILE A 154 8.26 -13.63 22.23
CA ILE A 154 7.82 -14.91 21.65
C ILE A 154 6.97 -15.68 22.66
N ALA A 155 7.41 -15.78 23.92
CA ALA A 155 6.65 -16.48 24.96
C ALA A 155 5.30 -15.82 25.25
N ALA A 156 5.24 -14.49 25.26
CA ALA A 156 4.02 -13.75 25.53
C ALA A 156 2.99 -13.88 24.39
N LEU A 157 3.44 -13.77 23.13
CA LEU A 157 2.56 -13.86 21.95
C LEU A 157 2.13 -15.29 21.60
N ALA A 158 2.87 -16.31 22.07
CA ALA A 158 2.43 -17.70 22.02
C ALA A 158 1.24 -17.98 22.98
N GLY A 159 1.03 -17.12 23.99
CA GLY A 159 -0.10 -17.19 24.90
C GLY A 159 -1.38 -16.55 24.36
N PRO A 160 -2.52 -16.70 25.06
CA PRO A 160 -3.73 -15.93 24.74
C PRO A 160 -3.50 -14.42 24.92
N PRO A 161 -4.21 -13.56 24.15
CA PRO A 161 -5.23 -13.91 23.16
C PRO A 161 -4.66 -14.32 21.78
N ASN A 162 -3.39 -14.03 21.52
CA ASN A 162 -2.81 -14.08 20.17
C ASN A 162 -2.53 -15.51 19.66
N ARG A 163 -1.91 -16.36 20.50
CA ARG A 163 -1.57 -17.77 20.17
C ARG A 163 -0.72 -17.92 18.90
N TRP A 164 0.22 -17.01 18.68
CA TRP A 164 1.07 -17.02 17.49
C TRP A 164 2.22 -18.02 17.61
N ASP A 165 2.61 -18.61 16.48
CA ASP A 165 3.88 -19.31 16.39
C ASP A 165 5.07 -18.33 16.28
N GLU A 166 6.28 -18.84 16.48
CA GLU A 166 7.48 -18.02 16.43
C GLU A 166 7.69 -17.37 15.07
N ALA A 167 7.34 -18.05 13.97
CA ALA A 167 7.51 -17.51 12.62
C ALA A 167 6.64 -16.25 12.42
N LYS A 168 5.39 -16.30 12.89
CA LYS A 168 4.47 -15.16 12.87
C LYS A 168 4.96 -14.03 13.76
N VAL A 169 5.49 -14.31 14.95
CA VAL A 169 6.08 -13.27 15.82
C VAL A 169 7.29 -12.62 15.15
N ARG A 170 8.21 -13.41 14.59
CA ARG A 170 9.41 -12.89 13.92
C ARG A 170 9.05 -11.99 12.75
N HIS A 171 8.03 -12.36 11.98
CA HIS A 171 7.57 -11.58 10.86
C HIS A 171 6.87 -10.27 11.29
N ASN A 172 5.89 -10.36 12.18
CA ASN A 172 5.03 -9.20 12.48
C ASN A 172 5.64 -8.24 13.52
N VAL A 173 6.57 -8.71 14.36
CA VAL A 173 7.13 -7.91 15.46
C VAL A 173 8.60 -7.55 15.26
N PHE A 174 9.42 -8.50 14.77
CA PHE A 174 10.87 -8.28 14.69
C PHE A 174 11.35 -7.90 13.29
N MET A 175 10.57 -8.17 12.25
CA MET A 175 10.95 -7.84 10.88
C MET A 175 11.08 -6.33 10.73
N LYS A 176 12.20 -5.91 10.15
CA LYS A 176 12.46 -4.53 9.77
C LYS A 176 12.68 -4.47 8.28
N TYR A 177 12.07 -3.48 7.64
CA TYR A 177 12.33 -3.23 6.22
C TYR A 177 13.74 -2.66 6.03
N ALA A 178 14.35 -2.93 4.88
CA ALA A 178 15.53 -2.17 4.47
C ALA A 178 15.12 -0.77 3.99
N VAL A 179 16.00 0.23 4.15
CA VAL A 179 15.72 1.64 3.82
C VAL A 179 15.30 1.83 2.35
N ASP A 180 15.84 1.01 1.45
CA ASP A 180 15.53 1.01 0.01
C ASP A 180 14.21 0.30 -0.35
N GLN A 181 13.53 -0.32 0.62
CA GLN A 181 12.24 -0.98 0.43
C GLN A 181 11.04 -0.10 0.78
N ILE A 182 11.27 1.11 1.31
CA ILE A 182 10.24 1.93 1.96
C ILE A 182 10.21 3.38 1.48
N LYS A 183 9.03 4.00 1.55
CA LYS A 183 8.83 5.46 1.56
C LYS A 183 8.52 5.87 3.02
N GLY A 184 9.08 6.98 3.56
CA GLY A 184 8.85 7.31 4.99
C GLY A 184 9.43 8.57 5.68
N THR A 185 9.08 8.75 6.97
CA THR A 185 9.41 9.88 7.93
C THR A 185 9.97 9.46 9.31
N GLN A 186 10.63 10.27 10.14
CA GLN A 186 11.24 9.79 11.41
C GLN A 186 10.34 8.91 12.32
N PHE A 187 10.94 7.98 13.09
CA PHE A 187 10.21 7.10 14.02
C PHE A 187 9.21 7.89 14.85
N ASP A 188 7.94 7.51 14.76
CA ASP A 188 6.86 8.22 15.39
C ASP A 188 6.22 7.40 16.52
N PRO A 189 6.50 7.73 17.80
CA PRO A 189 5.90 7.04 18.94
C PRO A 189 4.37 7.21 19.02
N ASP A 190 3.82 8.23 18.34
CA ASP A 190 2.40 8.54 18.33
C ASP A 190 1.69 8.03 17.07
N SER A 191 2.40 7.32 16.17
CA SER A 191 1.82 6.78 14.94
C SER A 191 0.73 5.76 15.25
N ILE A 192 -0.39 5.85 14.53
CA ILE A 192 -1.43 4.82 14.57
C ILE A 192 -0.88 3.47 14.15
N MET A 193 0.19 3.43 13.33
CA MET A 193 0.83 2.22 12.81
C MET A 193 1.83 1.59 13.79
N LEU A 194 1.99 2.15 15.00
CA LEU A 194 2.84 1.60 16.06
C LEU A 194 2.02 0.73 17.03
N TYR A 195 2.51 -0.48 17.29
CA TYR A 195 1.94 -1.34 18.32
C TYR A 195 2.33 -0.90 19.73
N ALA A 196 1.42 -1.11 20.67
CA ALA A 196 1.64 -0.91 22.10
C ALA A 196 2.38 -2.13 22.69
N PHE A 197 3.64 -1.93 23.07
CA PHE A 197 4.51 -2.95 23.63
C PHE A 197 4.90 -2.56 25.06
N PRO A 198 4.70 -3.45 26.05
CA PRO A 198 5.06 -3.14 27.43
C PRO A 198 6.59 -3.08 27.59
N ALA A 199 7.06 -2.26 28.53
CA ALA A 199 8.49 -2.14 28.86
C ALA A 199 9.16 -3.47 29.20
N THR A 200 8.40 -4.44 29.71
CA THR A 200 8.91 -5.79 30.04
C THR A 200 9.32 -6.59 28.81
N TRP A 201 8.88 -6.19 27.61
CA TRP A 201 9.23 -6.81 26.33
C TRP A 201 10.50 -6.21 25.72
N THR A 202 11.09 -5.19 26.34
CA THR A 202 12.28 -4.50 25.85
C THR A 202 13.45 -4.65 26.82
N LEU A 203 14.67 -4.66 26.30
CA LEU A 203 15.91 -4.78 27.08
C LEU A 203 16.25 -3.49 27.85
N ASN A 204 15.77 -2.34 27.36
CA ASN A 204 16.03 -1.02 27.92
C ASN A 204 14.86 -0.50 28.80
N GLY A 205 13.79 -1.28 28.97
CA GLY A 205 12.64 -0.90 29.79
C GLY A 205 11.81 0.24 29.21
N VAL A 206 11.93 0.51 27.91
CA VAL A 206 11.10 1.49 27.20
C VAL A 206 9.85 0.79 26.67
N ALA A 207 8.67 1.33 26.97
CA ALA A 207 7.39 0.90 26.42
C ALA A 207 6.97 1.79 25.24
N THR A 208 6.06 1.29 24.41
CA THR A 208 5.23 2.10 23.51
C THR A 208 3.79 2.10 24.02
N HIS A 209 2.97 3.05 23.56
CA HIS A 209 1.57 3.20 23.98
C HIS A 209 0.62 2.94 22.81
N ALA A 210 -0.65 2.65 23.15
CA ALA A 210 -1.70 2.55 22.14
C ALA A 210 -2.07 3.94 21.66
N ASN A 211 -2.18 4.08 20.33
CA ASN A 211 -2.58 5.33 19.68
C ASN A 211 -4.01 5.19 19.16
N ASP A 212 -4.85 6.17 19.47
CA ASP A 212 -6.29 6.12 19.18
C ASP A 212 -6.70 7.06 18.03
N ASP A 213 -5.74 7.78 17.43
CA ASP A 213 -5.94 8.69 16.30
C ASP A 213 -4.66 8.74 15.44
N LEU A 214 -4.78 9.23 14.20
CA LEU A 214 -3.67 9.47 13.31
C LEU A 214 -2.77 10.60 13.85
N SER A 215 -1.47 10.34 13.91
CA SER A 215 -0.48 11.34 14.31
C SER A 215 -0.34 12.46 13.27
N SER A 216 0.40 13.51 13.62
CA SER A 216 0.75 14.55 12.64
C SER A 216 1.69 14.02 11.54
N LEU A 217 2.58 13.08 11.87
CA LEU A 217 3.50 12.48 10.91
C LEU A 217 2.77 11.49 9.99
N ASP A 218 1.83 10.70 10.51
CA ASP A 218 0.96 9.82 9.72
C ASP A 218 0.28 10.63 8.61
N LYS A 219 -0.40 11.72 9.00
CA LYS A 219 -1.13 12.61 8.08
C LYS A 219 -0.20 13.24 7.06
N ALA A 220 0.96 13.74 7.49
CA ALA A 220 1.93 14.37 6.61
C ALA A 220 2.53 13.38 5.60
N PHE A 221 2.80 12.15 6.04
CA PHE A 221 3.37 11.11 5.19
C PHE A 221 2.40 10.71 4.07
N VAL A 222 1.14 10.39 4.41
CA VAL A 222 0.15 9.98 3.39
C VAL A 222 -0.25 11.12 2.46
N ALA A 223 -0.20 12.37 2.92
CA ALA A 223 -0.46 13.55 2.10
C ALA A 223 0.75 13.98 1.24
N GLY A 224 1.94 13.43 1.50
CA GLY A 224 3.17 13.81 0.83
C GLY A 224 3.26 13.28 -0.60
N ALA A 225 4.16 13.87 -1.39
CA ALA A 225 4.41 13.47 -2.79
C ALA A 225 4.82 12.00 -2.97
N ALA A 226 5.27 11.35 -1.90
CA ALA A 226 5.61 9.93 -1.92
C ALA A 226 4.37 9.02 -1.91
N MET A 227 3.21 9.49 -1.45
CA MET A 227 2.00 8.68 -1.25
C MET A 227 0.83 9.25 -2.03
N TYR A 228 -0.13 9.91 -1.36
CA TYR A 228 -1.40 10.32 -1.96
C TYR A 228 -1.65 11.83 -1.83
N PRO A 229 -0.86 12.68 -2.50
CA PRO A 229 -1.01 14.13 -2.43
C PRO A 229 -2.32 14.58 -3.11
N LYS A 230 -3.13 15.36 -2.37
CA LYS A 230 -4.41 15.92 -2.86
C LYS A 230 -4.29 16.90 -4.03
N GLY A 231 -3.09 17.46 -4.24
CA GLY A 231 -2.83 18.41 -5.32
C GLY A 231 -2.18 17.81 -6.57
N ALA A 232 -1.87 16.51 -6.58
CA ALA A 232 -1.30 15.87 -7.76
C ALA A 232 -2.40 15.39 -8.74
N PRO A 233 -2.08 15.22 -10.03
CA PRO A 233 -3.02 14.71 -11.02
C PRO A 233 -3.66 13.39 -10.60
N VAL A 234 -4.94 13.23 -10.94
CA VAL A 234 -5.69 11.98 -10.77
C VAL A 234 -6.15 11.45 -12.12
N VAL A 235 -6.77 10.26 -12.15
CA VAL A 235 -7.22 9.59 -13.38
C VAL A 235 -8.11 10.47 -14.26
N THR A 236 -8.91 11.36 -13.68
CA THR A 236 -9.76 12.28 -14.45
C THR A 236 -8.97 13.37 -15.17
N ASP A 237 -7.75 13.66 -14.75
CA ASP A 237 -6.84 14.63 -15.36
C ASP A 237 -5.91 13.98 -16.41
N ALA A 238 -5.99 12.65 -16.58
CA ALA A 238 -5.08 11.88 -17.42
C ALA A 238 -5.09 12.38 -18.88
N ALA A 239 -3.89 12.56 -19.44
CA ALA A 239 -3.72 12.96 -20.82
C ALA A 239 -4.26 11.88 -21.77
N THR A 240 -5.04 12.29 -22.80
CA THR A 240 -5.64 11.33 -23.72
C THR A 240 -4.63 10.80 -24.73
N LEU A 241 -4.56 9.48 -24.88
CA LEU A 241 -3.90 8.81 -26.00
C LEU A 241 -4.95 8.32 -27.00
N THR A 242 -4.69 8.55 -28.28
CA THR A 242 -5.48 7.96 -29.36
C THR A 242 -4.85 6.63 -29.77
N VAL A 243 -5.63 5.54 -29.76
CA VAL A 243 -5.20 4.24 -30.30
C VAL A 243 -4.76 4.40 -31.75
N ASP A 244 -3.56 3.90 -32.07
CA ASP A 244 -2.90 4.04 -33.38
C ASP A 244 -2.59 5.50 -33.79
N GLY A 245 -2.69 6.43 -32.84
CA GLY A 245 -2.34 7.83 -33.00
C GLY A 245 -0.83 8.11 -32.93
N PRO A 246 -0.46 9.40 -33.00
CA PRO A 246 0.92 9.82 -32.78
C PRO A 246 1.39 9.52 -31.36
N LYS A 247 2.71 9.53 -31.15
CA LYS A 247 3.28 9.53 -29.80
C LYS A 247 2.97 10.85 -29.09
N VAL A 248 2.75 10.77 -27.78
CA VAL A 248 2.61 11.92 -26.89
C VAL A 248 3.91 12.06 -26.11
N GLU A 249 4.44 13.28 -26.02
CA GLU A 249 5.64 13.59 -25.23
C GLU A 249 5.23 13.79 -23.77
N GLY A 250 6.07 13.31 -22.85
CA GLY A 250 5.89 13.41 -21.40
C GLY A 250 7.22 13.69 -20.71
N SER A 251 7.16 14.08 -19.44
CA SER A 251 8.36 14.31 -18.65
C SER A 251 8.04 14.15 -17.17
N ILE A 252 8.75 13.25 -16.51
CA ILE A 252 8.77 13.18 -15.04
C ILE A 252 9.57 14.39 -14.57
N GLY A 253 8.88 15.45 -14.14
CA GLY A 253 9.44 16.74 -13.74
C GLY A 253 9.96 16.78 -12.31
N ALA A 254 9.43 15.92 -11.42
CA ALA A 254 9.83 15.81 -10.03
C ALA A 254 10.00 14.36 -9.57
N ALA A 255 10.83 14.16 -8.54
CA ALA A 255 10.99 12.86 -7.90
C ALA A 255 9.64 12.34 -7.36
N GLY A 256 9.31 11.09 -7.67
CA GLY A 256 8.05 10.46 -7.27
C GLY A 256 6.82 10.90 -8.08
N GLU A 257 6.97 11.74 -9.10
CA GLU A 257 5.88 12.10 -9.99
C GLU A 257 5.43 10.90 -10.83
N GLU A 258 4.12 10.82 -11.03
CA GLU A 258 3.45 9.83 -11.85
C GLU A 258 2.62 10.57 -12.90
N ASP A 259 2.91 10.32 -14.16
CA ASP A 259 2.14 10.82 -15.29
C ASP A 259 1.03 9.83 -15.64
N LEU A 260 -0.19 10.34 -15.80
CA LEU A 260 -1.35 9.54 -16.13
C LEU A 260 -1.81 9.78 -17.56
N TYR A 261 -2.07 8.69 -18.28
CA TYR A 261 -2.60 8.70 -19.62
C TYR A 261 -3.84 7.81 -19.71
N ALA A 262 -4.84 8.22 -20.48
CA ALA A 262 -6.05 7.43 -20.67
C ALA A 262 -6.34 7.20 -22.16
N PHE A 263 -6.91 6.04 -22.49
CA PHE A 263 -7.37 5.74 -23.85
C PHE A 263 -8.56 4.79 -23.84
N ASP A 264 -9.39 4.86 -24.88
CA ASP A 264 -10.54 4.00 -25.05
C ASP A 264 -10.24 2.88 -26.06
N VAL A 265 -10.53 1.65 -25.65
CA VAL A 265 -10.52 0.46 -26.51
C VAL A 265 -11.92 0.24 -27.04
N ALA A 266 -12.09 0.22 -28.36
CA ALA A 266 -13.40 0.07 -28.99
C ALA A 266 -13.76 -1.38 -29.33
N SER A 267 -12.77 -2.28 -29.42
CA SER A 267 -12.98 -3.66 -29.83
C SER A 267 -11.92 -4.58 -29.23
N ASP A 268 -12.31 -5.84 -29.00
CA ASP A 268 -11.39 -6.88 -28.54
C ASP A 268 -10.17 -6.96 -29.46
N GLY A 269 -8.99 -7.14 -28.86
CA GLY A 269 -7.78 -7.32 -29.63
C GLY A 269 -6.53 -7.28 -28.79
N LEU A 270 -5.39 -7.47 -29.45
CA LEU A 270 -4.09 -7.32 -28.85
C LEU A 270 -3.67 -5.85 -28.96
N TYR A 271 -3.35 -5.23 -27.83
CA TYR A 271 -2.88 -3.85 -27.79
C TYR A 271 -1.49 -3.80 -27.18
N GLU A 272 -0.77 -2.76 -27.53
CA GLU A 272 0.57 -2.51 -27.03
C GLU A 272 0.71 -1.04 -26.61
N VAL A 273 1.05 -0.82 -25.35
CA VAL A 273 1.44 0.48 -24.80
C VAL A 273 2.95 0.49 -24.67
N THR A 274 3.60 1.50 -25.25
CA THR A 274 5.07 1.61 -25.28
C THR A 274 5.52 2.98 -24.87
N THR A 275 6.62 3.03 -24.13
CA THR A 275 7.40 4.26 -23.92
C THR A 275 8.65 4.27 -24.80
N ARG A 276 9.20 5.47 -25.03
CA ARG A 276 10.47 5.72 -25.74
C ARG A 276 11.17 6.93 -25.15
N GLY A 277 12.49 6.89 -25.09
CA GLY A 277 13.30 8.01 -24.61
C GLY A 277 14.64 7.50 -24.05
N SER A 278 15.40 8.41 -23.45
CA SER A 278 16.60 8.08 -22.68
C SER A 278 16.32 7.86 -21.20
N THR A 279 15.10 8.18 -20.73
CA THR A 279 14.68 8.02 -19.34
C THR A 279 14.22 6.59 -19.10
N ASP A 280 14.70 6.01 -18.00
CA ASP A 280 14.30 4.68 -17.53
C ASP A 280 12.97 4.79 -16.78
N VAL A 281 11.91 4.26 -17.38
CA VAL A 281 10.52 4.45 -16.91
C VAL A 281 9.86 3.11 -16.64
N TYR A 282 9.01 3.10 -15.62
CA TYR A 282 8.14 1.99 -15.26
C TYR A 282 6.71 2.33 -15.72
N LEU A 283 6.07 1.40 -16.42
CA LEU A 283 4.71 1.54 -16.93
C LEU A 283 3.79 0.51 -16.26
N SER A 284 2.66 0.98 -15.73
CA SER A 284 1.55 0.14 -15.27
C SER A 284 0.29 0.46 -16.07
N LEU A 285 -0.41 -0.57 -16.53
CA LEU A 285 -1.65 -0.46 -17.31
C LEU A 285 -2.83 -1.01 -16.50
N PHE A 286 -3.89 -0.21 -16.36
CA PHE A 286 -5.09 -0.55 -15.62
C PHE A 286 -6.34 -0.52 -16.51
N GLY A 287 -7.32 -1.36 -16.19
CA GLY A 287 -8.64 -1.38 -16.83
C GLY A 287 -9.18 -2.79 -17.13
N PRO A 288 -10.29 -2.88 -17.89
CA PRO A 288 -11.10 -1.78 -18.38
C PRO A 288 -11.93 -1.11 -17.28
N ASN A 289 -12.15 0.20 -17.39
CA ASN A 289 -13.00 1.04 -16.53
C ASN A 289 -12.67 0.96 -15.04
N SER A 290 -11.40 0.68 -14.73
CA SER A 290 -10.89 0.49 -13.38
C SER A 290 -9.47 1.04 -13.33
N ASP A 291 -9.19 1.87 -12.33
CA ASP A 291 -7.87 2.43 -12.02
C ASP A 291 -7.10 1.56 -11.02
N THR A 292 -7.67 0.43 -10.63
CA THR A 292 -7.10 -0.49 -9.64
C THR A 292 -6.90 -1.91 -10.20
N ASP A 293 -7.58 -2.28 -11.28
CA ASP A 293 -7.40 -3.59 -11.91
C ASP A 293 -6.21 -3.57 -12.87
N LEU A 294 -5.07 -4.10 -12.40
CA LEU A 294 -3.84 -4.17 -13.15
C LEU A 294 -3.94 -5.19 -14.30
N VAL A 295 -3.75 -4.70 -15.53
CA VAL A 295 -3.68 -5.51 -16.75
C VAL A 295 -2.25 -6.02 -16.98
N GLY A 296 -1.26 -5.18 -16.68
CA GLY A 296 0.14 -5.53 -16.81
C GLY A 296 1.05 -4.35 -16.51
N GLU A 297 2.30 -4.66 -16.21
CA GLU A 297 3.35 -3.70 -15.89
C GLU A 297 4.68 -4.15 -16.51
N ASP A 298 5.54 -3.20 -16.84
CA ASP A 298 6.85 -3.45 -17.44
C ASP A 298 7.76 -2.21 -17.28
N ASP A 299 9.07 -2.43 -17.29
CA ASP A 299 10.10 -1.39 -17.24
C ASP A 299 11.11 -1.45 -18.40
N ASP A 300 11.50 -2.63 -18.88
CA ASP A 300 12.61 -2.76 -19.83
C ASP A 300 12.34 -3.63 -21.07
N SER A 301 11.13 -4.19 -21.25
CA SER A 301 10.84 -5.06 -22.40
C SER A 301 10.67 -4.31 -23.73
N GLY A 302 10.74 -2.98 -23.73
CA GLY A 302 10.68 -2.12 -24.91
C GLY A 302 12.04 -1.95 -25.59
N TYR A 303 12.37 -0.73 -26.01
CA TYR A 303 13.65 -0.43 -26.67
C TYR A 303 14.60 0.25 -25.69
N GLY A 304 15.74 -0.38 -25.43
CA GLY A 304 16.65 0.08 -24.39
C GLY A 304 16.02 -0.14 -23.02
N VAL A 305 15.93 0.92 -22.22
CA VAL A 305 15.39 0.92 -20.83
C VAL A 305 13.92 1.37 -20.77
N ASN A 306 13.17 1.18 -21.87
CA ASN A 306 11.81 1.69 -21.95
C ASN A 306 10.82 0.54 -21.81
N ALA A 307 9.71 0.81 -21.16
CA ALA A 307 8.64 -0.14 -20.93
C ALA A 307 7.79 -0.46 -22.19
N ARG A 308 7.28 -1.69 -22.23
CA ARG A 308 6.30 -2.21 -23.18
C ARG A 308 5.34 -3.19 -22.51
N VAL A 309 4.09 -2.78 -22.35
CA VAL A 309 2.99 -3.68 -21.97
C VAL A 309 2.22 -4.10 -23.23
N ARG A 310 2.11 -5.41 -23.47
CA ARG A 310 1.33 -6.00 -24.57
C ARG A 310 0.31 -6.99 -24.01
N ALA A 311 -0.97 -6.68 -24.16
CA ALA A 311 -2.06 -7.43 -23.54
C ALA A 311 -3.29 -7.53 -24.45
N GLY A 312 -4.07 -8.59 -24.27
CA GLY A 312 -5.40 -8.70 -24.88
C GLY A 312 -6.35 -7.78 -24.11
N LEU A 313 -6.90 -6.77 -24.77
CA LEU A 313 -7.82 -5.81 -24.16
C LEU A 313 -9.22 -5.97 -24.75
N THR A 314 -10.22 -5.80 -23.90
CA THR A 314 -11.65 -5.73 -24.26
C THR A 314 -12.14 -4.28 -24.26
N PRO A 315 -13.31 -3.97 -24.85
CA PRO A 315 -13.86 -2.62 -24.86
C PRO A 315 -13.97 -1.95 -23.50
N GLY A 316 -13.53 -0.71 -23.42
CA GLY A 316 -13.56 0.10 -22.20
C GLY A 316 -12.42 1.10 -22.14
N ARG A 317 -12.42 1.91 -21.08
CA ARG A 317 -11.37 2.90 -20.81
C ARG A 317 -10.22 2.27 -20.05
N TYR A 318 -8.99 2.57 -20.45
CA TYR A 318 -7.78 2.11 -19.79
C TYR A 318 -6.94 3.31 -19.33
N VAL A 319 -6.15 3.09 -18.29
CA VAL A 319 -5.24 4.10 -17.73
C VAL A 319 -3.83 3.54 -17.72
N ALA A 320 -2.91 4.25 -18.34
CA ALA A 320 -1.48 4.00 -18.27
C ALA A 320 -0.84 4.99 -17.29
N GLN A 321 -0.22 4.48 -16.24
CA GLN A 321 0.57 5.24 -15.29
C GLN A 321 2.05 5.06 -15.62
N VAL A 322 2.76 6.17 -15.81
CA VAL A 322 4.19 6.18 -16.06
C VAL A 322 4.88 6.89 -14.91
N ARG A 323 5.91 6.26 -14.36
CA ARG A 323 6.79 6.86 -13.37
C ARG A 323 8.23 6.58 -13.74
N HIS A 324 9.16 7.33 -13.15
CA HIS A 324 10.57 6.96 -13.26
C HIS A 324 10.82 5.60 -12.55
N TYR A 325 11.70 4.78 -13.10
CA TYR A 325 12.06 3.48 -12.50
C TYR A 325 12.58 3.64 -11.07
N ARG A 326 13.50 4.59 -10.88
CA ARG A 326 14.02 5.03 -9.57
C ARG A 326 13.14 6.11 -8.93
N PRO A 327 12.91 6.07 -7.59
CA PRO A 327 12.06 7.06 -6.89
C PRO A 327 12.52 8.52 -7.02
N SER A 328 13.83 8.77 -7.11
CA SER A 328 14.39 10.13 -7.18
C SER A 328 14.65 10.61 -8.60
N GLY A 329 14.35 9.80 -9.62
CA GLY A 329 14.68 10.12 -10.99
C GLY A 329 13.64 11.00 -11.67
N THR A 330 14.10 11.71 -12.69
CA THR A 330 13.32 12.65 -13.51
C THR A 330 13.80 12.54 -14.95
N GLY A 331 12.97 12.90 -15.92
CA GLY A 331 13.40 12.96 -17.30
C GLY A 331 12.27 12.87 -18.33
N ALA A 332 12.62 13.23 -19.57
CA ALA A 332 11.69 13.23 -20.69
C ALA A 332 11.54 11.83 -21.30
N TYR A 333 10.33 11.54 -21.79
CA TYR A 333 9.99 10.32 -22.52
C TYR A 333 8.83 10.61 -23.47
N SER A 334 8.41 9.61 -24.22
CA SER A 334 7.18 9.65 -25.00
C SER A 334 6.44 8.34 -24.84
N ILE A 335 5.11 8.37 -24.93
CA ILE A 335 4.23 7.21 -24.81
C ILE A 335 3.30 7.13 -26.02
N ARG A 336 2.88 5.91 -26.36
CA ARG A 336 1.81 5.66 -27.34
C ARG A 336 1.13 4.32 -27.09
N VAL A 337 -0.07 4.18 -27.63
CA VAL A 337 -0.82 2.92 -27.71
C VAL A 337 -1.07 2.53 -29.17
N ARG A 338 -0.95 1.24 -29.49
CA ARG A 338 -1.23 0.67 -30.80
C ARG A 338 -2.05 -0.59 -30.70
N ARG A 339 -2.91 -0.83 -31.69
CA ARG A 339 -3.50 -2.15 -31.92
C ARG A 339 -2.52 -3.03 -32.70
N ARG A 340 -2.49 -4.31 -32.40
CA ARG A 340 -1.57 -5.31 -32.98
C ARG A 340 -2.33 -6.41 -33.71
#